data_AF-A0A6V1UGY9-F1
#
_entry.id   AF-A0A6V1UGY9-F1
#
_cell.length_a   1.000
_cell.length_b   1.000
_cell.length_c   1.000
_cell.angle_alpha   90.00
_cell.angle_beta   90.00
_cell.angle_gamma   90.00
#
_symmetry.space_group_name_H-M   'P 1'
#
loop_
_entity.id
_entity.type
_entity.pdbx_description
1 polymer ?
#
loop_
_entity_poly.entity_id
_entity_poly.type
_entity_poly.pdbx_seq_one_letter_code
_entity_poly.pdbx_strand_id
1 'polypeptide(L)'
;GATAAVAAAQAAASSAMDAEMMAAAEGAVDGWRPTELWSFAAAKLLQLEVLAGPVWLTAQQAWEIAGAFPYHDFCRVQALVTLFGRIVDVGNCDVFLSAVAFEEKVELLHRLGALNLLNPLKPDGKVWLDLRAWDQREWCKVLCRLAAEEPGENWLGEVYQWTRAEAPVPGWVLPKSWTEPEDAVHALGLENGPRKNGRLTTTYTSDPALGCAPVWEVRKELQARTLSGGALQY
;
A
#
# COMPACT_ATOMS: atom_id res chain seq x y z
N GLY A 1 -1.46 17.75 25.22
CA GLY A 1 -2.61 17.23 25.99
C GLY A 1 -3.48 16.31 25.15
N ALA A 2 -4.18 16.86 24.15
CA ALA A 2 -5.10 16.10 23.30
C ALA A 2 -4.44 15.20 22.24
N THR A 3 -3.30 15.61 21.66
CA THR A 3 -2.60 14.86 20.60
C THR A 3 -2.02 13.53 21.10
N ALA A 4 -1.48 13.49 22.32
CA ALA A 4 -0.99 12.26 22.95
C ALA A 4 -2.11 11.25 23.25
N ALA A 5 -3.32 11.72 23.56
CA ALA A 5 -4.47 10.86 23.81
C ALA A 5 -5.01 10.23 22.53
N VAL A 6 -4.98 10.97 21.40
CA VAL A 6 -5.37 10.44 20.08
C VAL A 6 -4.36 9.42 19.57
N ALA A 7 -3.06 9.67 19.72
CA ALA A 7 -2.02 8.72 19.35
C ALA A 7 -2.08 7.43 20.20
N ALA A 8 -2.36 7.55 21.51
CA ALA A 8 -2.56 6.40 22.38
C ALA A 8 -3.82 5.58 22.01
N ALA A 9 -4.91 6.24 21.63
CA ALA A 9 -6.12 5.57 21.17
C ALA A 9 -5.93 4.87 19.82
N GLN A 10 -5.18 5.47 18.89
CA GLN A 10 -4.82 4.86 17.61
C GLN A 10 -3.84 3.69 17.77
N ALA A 11 -2.88 3.80 18.70
CA ALA A 11 -1.98 2.69 19.04
C ALA A 11 -2.73 1.53 19.71
N ALA A 12 -3.70 1.82 20.59
CA ALA A 12 -4.53 0.80 21.22
C ALA A 12 -5.48 0.11 20.23
N ALA A 13 -6.03 0.86 19.26
CA ALA A 13 -6.84 0.30 18.18
C ALA A 13 -6.00 -0.57 17.24
N SER A 14 -4.76 -0.17 16.94
CA SER A 14 -3.81 -1.00 16.17
C SER A 14 -3.43 -2.27 16.94
N SER A 15 -3.13 -2.17 18.24
CA SER A 15 -2.75 -3.33 19.04
C SER A 15 -3.89 -4.32 19.27
N ALA A 16 -5.14 -3.83 19.34
CA ALA A 16 -6.33 -4.69 19.43
C ALA A 16 -6.56 -5.47 18.12
N MET A 17 -6.37 -4.80 16.97
CA MET A 17 -6.46 -5.42 15.65
C MET A 17 -5.31 -6.41 15.40
N ASP A 18 -4.10 -6.10 15.89
CA ASP A 18 -2.94 -6.99 15.86
C ASP A 18 -3.13 -8.22 16.78
N ALA A 19 -3.79 -8.07 17.93
CA ALA A 19 -4.11 -9.17 18.84
C ALA A 19 -5.18 -10.13 18.27
N GLU A 20 -6.22 -9.61 17.63
CA GLU A 20 -7.19 -10.43 16.87
C GLU A 20 -6.53 -11.15 15.69
N MET A 21 -5.60 -10.49 14.99
CA MET A 21 -4.82 -11.09 13.91
C MET A 21 -3.90 -12.22 14.39
N MET A 22 -3.31 -12.12 15.59
CA MET A 22 -2.49 -13.18 16.19
C MET A 22 -3.36 -14.37 16.63
N ALA A 23 -4.54 -14.12 17.20
CA ALA A 23 -5.49 -15.17 17.55
C ALA A 23 -6.03 -15.93 16.31
N ALA A 24 -6.23 -15.23 15.19
CA ALA A 24 -6.61 -15.85 13.92
C ALA A 24 -5.47 -16.68 13.29
N ALA A 25 -4.21 -16.30 13.52
CA ALA A 25 -3.04 -17.01 13.00
C ALA A 25 -2.73 -18.30 13.79
N GLU A 26 -2.97 -18.34 15.10
CA GLU A 26 -2.74 -19.54 15.94
C GLU A 26 -3.78 -20.66 15.72
N GLY A 27 -4.93 -20.34 15.11
CA GLY A 27 -5.94 -21.34 14.70
C GLY A 27 -5.70 -21.98 13.32
N ALA A 28 -4.71 -21.51 12.55
CA ALA A 28 -4.56 -21.81 11.13
C ALA A 28 -3.61 -22.98 10.80
N VAL A 29 -3.62 -24.05 11.59
CA VAL A 29 -2.93 -25.32 11.26
C VAL A 29 -3.89 -26.40 10.76
N ASP A 30 -5.19 -26.09 10.69
CA ASP A 30 -6.16 -26.94 10.02
C ASP A 30 -6.34 -26.46 8.57
N GLY A 31 -6.18 -27.38 7.61
CA GLY A 31 -6.01 -27.06 6.20
C GLY A 31 -7.08 -26.10 5.70
N TRP A 32 -6.67 -24.94 5.19
CA TRP A 32 -7.56 -23.96 4.59
C TRP A 32 -8.48 -24.65 3.56
N ARG A 33 -9.77 -24.65 3.84
CA ARG A 33 -10.81 -25.10 2.90
C ARG A 33 -11.54 -23.88 2.39
N PRO A 34 -11.66 -23.69 1.07
CA PRO A 34 -12.50 -22.65 0.51
C PRO A 34 -13.93 -22.80 1.03
N THR A 35 -14.60 -21.68 1.28
CA THR A 35 -16.01 -21.67 1.68
C THR A 35 -16.87 -22.28 0.56
N GLU A 36 -18.08 -22.79 0.85
CA GLU A 36 -18.99 -23.25 -0.20
C GLU A 36 -19.27 -22.16 -1.26
N LEU A 37 -19.23 -20.89 -0.85
CA LEU A 37 -19.33 -19.72 -1.71
C LEU A 37 -18.23 -19.64 -2.78
N TRP A 38 -17.03 -20.17 -2.50
CA TRP A 38 -15.93 -20.22 -3.46
C TRP A 38 -16.31 -21.02 -4.70
N SER A 39 -17.05 -22.12 -4.57
CA SER A 39 -17.43 -22.94 -5.72
C SER A 39 -18.27 -22.16 -6.76
N PHE A 40 -19.19 -21.32 -6.28
CA PHE A 40 -20.00 -20.43 -7.12
C PHE A 40 -19.18 -19.25 -7.66
N ALA A 41 -18.34 -18.64 -6.81
CA ALA A 41 -17.50 -17.52 -7.20
C ALA A 41 -16.43 -17.92 -8.21
N ALA A 42 -15.81 -19.09 -8.07
CA ALA A 42 -14.75 -19.60 -8.95
C ALA A 42 -15.24 -19.76 -10.39
N ALA A 43 -16.46 -20.31 -10.59
CA ALA A 43 -17.05 -20.40 -11.91
C ALA A 43 -17.29 -19.01 -12.54
N LYS A 44 -17.66 -18.01 -11.72
CA LYS A 44 -17.85 -16.63 -12.17
C LYS A 44 -16.54 -15.89 -12.45
N LEU A 45 -15.50 -16.14 -11.65
CA LEU A 45 -14.15 -15.61 -11.88
C LEU A 45 -13.58 -16.15 -13.20
N LEU A 46 -13.76 -17.44 -13.49
CA LEU A 46 -13.33 -18.01 -14.77
C LEU A 46 -14.09 -17.39 -15.95
N GLN A 47 -15.41 -17.17 -15.81
CA GLN A 47 -16.20 -16.45 -16.82
C GLN A 47 -15.67 -15.02 -17.01
N LEU A 48 -15.32 -14.33 -15.92
CA LEU A 48 -14.76 -12.99 -15.96
C LEU A 48 -13.42 -12.97 -16.71
N GLU A 49 -12.52 -13.92 -16.47
CA GLU A 49 -11.23 -14.04 -17.18
C GLU A 49 -11.42 -14.16 -18.69
N VAL A 50 -12.39 -14.96 -19.14
CA VAL A 50 -12.71 -15.10 -20.57
C VAL A 50 -13.30 -13.82 -21.15
N LEU A 51 -14.21 -13.17 -20.42
CA LEU A 51 -14.93 -11.98 -20.87
C LEU A 51 -14.11 -10.68 -20.77
N ALA A 52 -13.08 -10.63 -19.92
CA ALA A 52 -12.22 -9.46 -19.75
C ALA A 52 -11.31 -9.21 -20.96
N GLY A 53 -11.13 -10.21 -21.83
CA GLY A 53 -10.24 -10.16 -23.00
C GLY A 53 -10.40 -8.93 -23.92
N PRO A 54 -11.61 -8.62 -24.41
CA PRO A 54 -11.83 -7.50 -25.32
C PRO A 54 -12.25 -6.18 -24.65
N VAL A 55 -12.41 -6.16 -23.33
CA VAL A 55 -13.04 -5.04 -22.62
C VAL A 55 -11.98 -4.08 -22.08
N TRP A 56 -12.28 -2.79 -22.12
CA TRP A 56 -11.54 -1.73 -21.46
C TRP A 56 -12.47 -1.05 -20.47
N LEU A 57 -12.01 -0.90 -19.23
CA LEU A 57 -12.82 -0.43 -18.11
C LEU A 57 -12.14 0.74 -17.42
N THR A 58 -12.94 1.59 -16.76
CA THR A 58 -12.38 2.51 -15.77
C THR A 58 -12.13 1.80 -14.44
N ALA A 59 -11.28 2.35 -13.58
CA ALA A 59 -11.02 1.83 -12.23
C ALA A 59 -12.32 1.74 -11.40
N GLN A 60 -13.22 2.70 -11.59
CA GLN A 60 -14.57 2.69 -10.99
C GLN A 60 -15.42 1.51 -11.50
N GLN A 61 -15.44 1.24 -12.81
CA GLN A 61 -16.19 0.11 -13.37
C GLN A 61 -15.60 -1.23 -12.94
N ALA A 62 -14.26 -1.34 -12.90
CA ALA A 62 -13.58 -2.51 -12.39
C ALA A 62 -13.95 -2.78 -10.91
N TRP A 63 -14.05 -1.72 -10.10
CA TRP A 63 -14.54 -1.81 -8.73
C TRP A 63 -15.99 -2.29 -8.65
N GLU A 64 -16.90 -1.76 -9.46
CA GLU A 64 -18.31 -2.17 -9.46
C GLU A 64 -18.46 -3.67 -9.77
N ILE A 65 -17.70 -4.18 -10.73
CA ILE A 65 -17.68 -5.61 -11.06
C ILE A 65 -17.08 -6.43 -9.92
N ALA A 66 -15.93 -6.02 -9.38
CA ALA A 66 -15.29 -6.71 -8.26
C ALA A 66 -16.15 -6.68 -6.99
N GLY A 67 -16.87 -5.59 -6.75
CA GLY A 67 -17.78 -5.41 -5.61
C GLY A 67 -18.99 -6.35 -5.63
N ALA A 68 -19.32 -6.94 -6.78
CA ALA A 68 -20.35 -7.97 -6.88
C ALA A 68 -19.88 -9.34 -6.36
N PHE A 69 -18.57 -9.54 -6.18
CA PHE A 69 -18.02 -10.77 -5.62
C PHE A 69 -18.01 -10.74 -4.08
N PRO A 70 -18.13 -11.90 -3.41
CA PRO A 70 -18.08 -11.97 -1.95
C PRO A 70 -16.69 -11.58 -1.42
N TYR A 71 -16.65 -10.99 -0.23
CA TYR A 71 -15.41 -10.64 0.48
C TYR A 71 -14.57 -11.89 0.84
N HIS A 72 -15.24 -13.00 1.17
CA HIS A 72 -14.59 -14.24 1.58
C HIS A 72 -13.70 -14.82 0.47
N ASP A 73 -12.67 -15.55 0.90
CA ASP A 73 -11.71 -16.26 0.03
C ASP A 73 -11.00 -15.35 -0.99
N PHE A 74 -10.94 -14.04 -0.74
CA PHE A 74 -10.31 -13.06 -1.61
C PHE A 74 -10.87 -13.04 -3.04
N CYS A 75 -12.15 -13.42 -3.24
CA CYS A 75 -12.78 -13.44 -4.56
C CYS A 75 -12.73 -12.06 -5.24
N ARG A 76 -12.97 -10.97 -4.49
CA ARG A 76 -12.88 -9.60 -5.02
C ARG A 76 -11.48 -9.24 -5.48
N VAL A 77 -10.47 -9.63 -4.70
CA VAL A 77 -9.06 -9.43 -5.04
C VAL A 77 -8.73 -10.17 -6.34
N GLN A 78 -9.17 -11.43 -6.48
CA GLN A 78 -8.96 -12.18 -7.71
C GLN A 78 -9.63 -11.49 -8.92
N ALA A 79 -10.86 -11.01 -8.77
CA ALA A 79 -11.53 -10.26 -9.82
C ALA A 79 -10.76 -8.98 -10.21
N LEU A 80 -10.29 -8.21 -9.24
CA LEU A 80 -9.48 -7.01 -9.48
C LEU A 80 -8.15 -7.35 -10.18
N VAL A 81 -7.48 -8.43 -9.79
CA VAL A 81 -6.24 -8.89 -10.43
C VAL A 81 -6.50 -9.25 -11.91
N THR A 82 -7.58 -9.96 -12.20
CA THR A 82 -7.99 -10.30 -13.57
C THR A 82 -8.30 -9.04 -14.40
N LEU A 83 -8.96 -8.05 -13.80
CA LEU A 83 -9.38 -6.83 -14.48
C LEU A 83 -8.28 -5.76 -14.58
N PHE A 84 -7.24 -5.83 -13.75
CA PHE A 84 -6.23 -4.76 -13.63
C PHE A 84 -5.59 -4.39 -14.97
N GLY A 85 -5.22 -5.38 -15.80
CA GLY A 85 -4.65 -5.16 -17.12
C GLY A 85 -5.61 -4.57 -18.16
N ARG A 86 -6.88 -4.36 -17.81
CA ARG A 86 -7.94 -3.79 -18.65
C ARG A 86 -8.37 -2.40 -18.20
N ILE A 87 -7.79 -1.90 -17.10
CA ILE A 87 -8.09 -0.58 -16.57
C ILE A 87 -7.39 0.47 -17.44
N VAL A 88 -8.17 1.41 -17.96
CA VAL A 88 -7.65 2.50 -18.81
C VAL A 88 -7.03 3.62 -17.96
N ASP A 89 -7.66 3.94 -16.82
CA ASP A 89 -7.25 5.00 -15.90
C ASP A 89 -6.60 4.44 -14.62
N VAL A 90 -5.47 3.74 -14.79
CA VAL A 90 -4.70 3.13 -13.68
C VAL A 90 -4.32 4.14 -12.59
N GLY A 91 -4.22 5.43 -12.91
CA GLY A 91 -3.97 6.48 -11.91
C GLY A 91 -5.10 6.74 -10.92
N ASN A 92 -6.30 6.20 -11.17
CA ASN A 92 -7.45 6.28 -10.28
C ASN A 92 -7.70 4.99 -9.49
N CYS A 93 -6.70 4.10 -9.38
CA CYS A 93 -6.80 2.90 -8.55
C CYS A 93 -7.06 3.20 -7.06
N ASP A 94 -6.86 4.44 -6.61
CA ASP A 94 -7.19 4.90 -5.26
C ASP A 94 -8.66 4.66 -4.89
N VAL A 95 -9.57 4.66 -5.87
CA VAL A 95 -11.00 4.44 -5.66
C VAL A 95 -11.26 3.07 -5.02
N PHE A 96 -10.80 1.97 -5.64
CA PHE A 96 -11.00 0.65 -5.05
C PHE A 96 -10.05 0.40 -3.89
N LEU A 97 -8.83 0.95 -3.90
CA LEU A 97 -7.93 0.82 -2.77
C LEU A 97 -8.54 1.43 -1.52
N SER A 98 -9.22 2.57 -1.58
CA SER A 98 -9.89 3.13 -0.40
C SER A 98 -11.05 2.26 0.11
N ALA A 99 -11.73 1.54 -0.79
CA ALA A 99 -12.94 0.77 -0.49
C ALA A 99 -12.68 -0.66 0.01
N VAL A 100 -11.58 -1.29 -0.38
CA VAL A 100 -11.24 -2.66 0.04
C VAL A 100 -10.74 -2.71 1.49
N ALA A 101 -10.96 -3.86 2.14
CA ALA A 101 -10.50 -4.10 3.51
C ALA A 101 -8.96 -4.17 3.57
N PHE A 102 -8.40 -4.11 4.78
CA PHE A 102 -6.95 -4.12 4.96
C PHE A 102 -6.29 -5.41 4.45
N GLU A 103 -6.92 -6.55 4.68
CA GLU A 103 -6.42 -7.87 4.26
C GLU A 103 -6.39 -7.96 2.73
N GLU A 104 -7.42 -7.43 2.07
CA GLU A 104 -7.50 -7.36 0.61
C GLU A 104 -6.44 -6.41 0.03
N LYS A 105 -6.16 -5.28 0.68
CA LYS A 105 -5.08 -4.35 0.29
C LYS A 105 -3.73 -5.05 0.32
N VAL A 106 -3.43 -5.77 1.40
CA VAL A 106 -2.18 -6.51 1.54
C VAL A 106 -2.04 -7.54 0.42
N GLU A 107 -3.11 -8.26 0.11
CA GLU A 107 -3.09 -9.28 -0.94
C GLU A 107 -3.03 -8.67 -2.36
N LEU A 108 -3.69 -7.53 -2.60
CA LEU A 108 -3.55 -6.77 -3.85
C LEU A 108 -2.11 -6.27 -4.04
N LEU A 109 -1.49 -5.70 -3.00
CA LEU A 109 -0.10 -5.26 -3.05
C LEU A 109 0.87 -6.43 -3.29
N HIS A 110 0.57 -7.60 -2.72
CA HIS A 110 1.37 -8.81 -2.94
C HIS A 110 1.25 -9.33 -4.38
N ARG A 111 0.04 -9.34 -4.97
CA ARG A 111 -0.21 -9.91 -6.31
C ARG A 111 0.06 -8.95 -7.46
N LEU A 112 -0.30 -7.68 -7.33
CA LEU A 112 -0.14 -6.65 -8.37
C LEU A 112 1.12 -5.82 -8.18
N GLY A 113 1.64 -5.68 -6.97
CA GLY A 113 2.78 -4.82 -6.67
C GLY A 113 2.37 -3.42 -6.23
N ALA A 114 3.18 -2.84 -5.35
CA ALA A 114 3.05 -1.48 -4.85
C ALA A 114 3.30 -0.42 -5.94
N LEU A 115 4.30 -0.60 -6.82
CA LEU A 115 4.60 0.38 -7.87
C LEU A 115 3.54 0.41 -8.98
N ASN A 116 2.72 -0.64 -9.07
CA ASN A 116 1.62 -0.70 -10.02
C ASN A 116 0.35 -0.02 -9.49
N LEU A 117 0.12 -0.09 -8.17
CA LEU A 117 -1.12 0.36 -7.53
C LEU A 117 -1.03 1.76 -6.91
N LEU A 118 0.10 2.10 -6.30
CA LEU A 118 0.24 3.31 -5.50
C LEU A 118 0.70 4.48 -6.36
N ASN A 119 0.11 5.67 -6.16
CA ASN A 119 0.31 6.83 -7.01
C ASN A 119 0.98 7.97 -6.23
N PRO A 120 2.19 8.44 -6.62
CA PRO A 120 2.89 9.54 -5.96
C PRO A 120 2.12 10.87 -5.96
N LEU A 121 1.16 11.06 -6.88
CA LEU A 121 0.30 12.25 -6.89
C LEU A 121 -0.66 12.29 -5.69
N LYS A 122 -1.05 11.11 -5.19
CA LYS A 122 -2.00 10.92 -4.09
C LYS A 122 -1.39 9.97 -3.03
N PRO A 123 -0.30 10.38 -2.34
CA PRO A 123 0.37 9.54 -1.36
C PRO A 123 -0.36 9.47 -0.01
N ASP A 124 -1.37 10.33 0.20
CA ASP A 124 -2.06 10.50 1.46
C ASP A 124 -2.74 9.22 1.95
N GLY A 125 -2.59 8.93 3.24
CA GLY A 125 -3.24 7.81 3.91
C GLY A 125 -2.27 6.87 4.61
N LYS A 126 -2.83 5.77 5.15
CA LYS A 126 -2.06 4.80 5.93
C LYS A 126 -1.31 3.86 5.00
N VAL A 127 0.01 3.78 5.19
CA VAL A 127 0.92 2.95 4.41
C VAL A 127 1.50 1.86 5.31
N TRP A 128 1.50 0.64 4.79
CA TRP A 128 2.11 -0.53 5.42
C TRP A 128 3.05 -1.20 4.42
N LEU A 129 4.35 -1.16 4.70
CA LEU A 129 5.39 -1.67 3.80
C LEU A 129 6.21 -2.75 4.50
N ASP A 130 6.27 -3.92 3.88
CA ASP A 130 7.27 -4.93 4.13
C ASP A 130 8.50 -4.64 3.25
N LEU A 131 9.53 -4.09 3.86
CA LEU A 131 10.76 -3.70 3.19
C LEU A 131 11.55 -4.91 2.67
N ARG A 132 11.12 -6.16 2.89
CA ARG A 132 11.71 -7.32 2.23
C ARG A 132 11.32 -7.40 0.75
N ALA A 133 10.14 -6.91 0.39
CA ALA A 133 9.69 -6.81 -0.99
C ALA A 133 10.39 -5.63 -1.68
N TRP A 134 11.06 -5.89 -2.80
CA TRP A 134 11.76 -4.83 -3.55
C TRP A 134 10.83 -3.70 -3.96
N ASP A 135 9.65 -4.05 -4.46
CA ASP A 135 8.65 -3.09 -4.94
C ASP A 135 8.17 -2.13 -3.84
N GLN A 136 7.99 -2.66 -2.62
CA GLN A 136 7.59 -1.87 -1.46
C GLN A 136 8.74 -1.01 -0.92
N ARG A 137 10.00 -1.44 -1.08
CA ARG A 137 11.16 -0.59 -0.80
C ARG A 137 11.27 0.58 -1.76
N GLU A 138 11.05 0.35 -3.05
CA GLU A 138 11.06 1.44 -4.03
C GLU A 138 9.94 2.44 -3.75
N TRP A 139 8.76 1.96 -3.36
CA TRP A 139 7.71 2.84 -2.87
C TRP A 139 8.12 3.60 -1.58
N CYS A 140 8.82 2.94 -0.65
CA CYS A 140 9.36 3.61 0.54
C CYS A 140 10.34 4.74 0.15
N LYS A 141 11.18 4.55 -0.86
CA LYS A 141 12.08 5.61 -1.37
C LYS A 141 11.30 6.79 -1.93
N VAL A 142 10.22 6.53 -2.67
CA VAL A 142 9.30 7.58 -3.16
C VAL A 142 8.77 8.40 -1.98
N LEU A 143 8.26 7.74 -0.92
CA LEU A 143 7.75 8.43 0.26
C LEU A 143 8.83 9.20 1.03
N CYS A 144 10.06 8.66 1.12
CA CYS A 144 11.18 9.35 1.77
C CYS A 144 11.55 10.63 1.00
N ARG A 145 11.58 10.56 -0.33
CA ARG A 145 11.87 11.73 -1.17
C ARG A 145 10.78 12.79 -1.06
N LEU A 146 9.51 12.38 -1.07
CA LEU A 146 8.40 13.29 -0.84
C LEU A 146 8.49 13.95 0.54
N ALA A 147 8.78 13.20 1.61
CA ALA A 147 8.95 13.78 2.95
C ALA A 147 10.19 14.68 3.09
N ALA A 148 11.21 14.51 2.26
CA ALA A 148 12.41 15.34 2.27
C ALA A 148 12.20 16.68 1.53
N GLU A 149 11.40 16.68 0.47
CA GLU A 149 11.20 17.83 -0.41
C GLU A 149 9.91 18.60 -0.13
N GLU A 150 8.87 17.95 0.42
CA GLU A 150 7.65 18.61 0.87
C GLU A 150 7.85 19.30 2.22
N PRO A 151 7.31 20.51 2.42
CA PRO A 151 7.37 21.16 3.72
C PRO A 151 6.46 20.43 4.72
N GLY A 152 6.85 20.44 6.00
CA GLY A 152 6.06 19.91 7.12
C GLY A 152 6.56 18.55 7.63
N GLU A 153 5.82 17.97 8.58
CA GLU A 153 6.04 16.61 9.07
C GLU A 153 5.06 15.67 8.35
N ASN A 154 5.46 15.17 7.18
CA ASN A 154 4.57 14.40 6.33
C ASN A 154 4.30 12.98 6.84
N TRP A 155 5.15 12.42 7.72
CA TRP A 155 4.99 11.07 8.25
C TRP A 155 4.41 11.13 9.66
N LEU A 156 3.19 10.62 9.83
CA LEU A 156 2.51 10.58 11.11
C LEU A 156 2.48 9.18 11.69
N GLY A 157 2.87 9.05 12.96
CA GLY A 157 2.80 7.80 13.71
C GLY A 157 3.68 6.70 13.10
N GLU A 158 4.90 7.08 12.71
CA GLU A 158 5.86 6.16 12.12
C GLU A 158 6.31 5.08 13.11
N VAL A 159 6.21 3.84 12.65
CA VAL A 159 6.51 2.64 13.43
C VAL A 159 7.36 1.72 12.56
N TYR A 160 8.51 1.32 13.09
CA TYR A 160 9.42 0.40 12.42
C TYR A 160 9.63 -0.86 13.26
N GLN A 161 9.55 -2.01 12.60
CA GLN A 161 9.79 -3.33 13.19
C GLN A 161 10.86 -4.07 12.39
N TRP A 162 11.78 -4.77 13.05
CA TRP A 162 12.79 -5.59 12.37
C TRP A 162 12.20 -6.84 11.73
N THR A 163 11.29 -7.48 12.45
CA THR A 163 10.58 -8.69 12.01
C THR A 163 9.13 -8.64 12.51
N ARG A 164 8.25 -9.46 11.91
CA ARG A 164 6.82 -9.53 12.30
C ARG A 164 6.62 -9.96 13.76
N ALA A 165 7.53 -10.73 14.31
CA ALA A 165 7.41 -11.29 15.66
C ALA A 165 7.98 -10.36 16.75
N GLU A 166 8.74 -9.33 16.37
CA GLU A 166 9.38 -8.42 17.30
C GLU A 166 8.53 -7.18 17.57
N ALA A 167 8.67 -6.66 18.79
CA ALA A 167 8.05 -5.39 19.15
C ALA A 167 8.61 -4.25 18.27
N PRO A 168 7.80 -3.23 17.97
CA PRO A 168 8.31 -2.06 17.28
C PRO A 168 9.45 -1.38 18.02
N VAL A 169 10.38 -0.82 17.26
CA VAL A 169 11.50 -0.05 17.81
C VAL A 169 10.96 1.20 18.50
N PRO A 170 11.14 1.34 19.83
CA PRO A 170 10.56 2.46 20.57
C PRO A 170 11.18 3.79 20.12
N GLY A 171 10.34 4.77 19.80
CA GLY A 171 10.79 6.11 19.41
C GLY A 171 11.59 6.16 18.11
N TRP A 172 11.40 5.19 17.21
CA TRP A 172 12.01 5.21 15.89
C TRP A 172 11.54 6.42 15.10
N VAL A 173 12.48 7.07 14.40
CA VAL A 173 12.22 8.23 13.53
C VAL A 173 12.89 7.98 12.19
N LEU A 174 12.31 8.50 11.11
CA LEU A 174 12.88 8.42 9.76
C LEU A 174 14.37 8.86 9.74
N PRO A 175 15.30 7.94 9.42
CA PRO A 175 16.72 8.29 9.36
C PRO A 175 17.02 9.22 8.18
N LYS A 176 17.86 10.25 8.40
CA LYS A 176 18.32 11.15 7.34
C LYS A 176 19.00 10.44 6.18
N SER A 177 19.66 9.31 6.44
CA SER A 177 20.29 8.50 5.39
C SER A 177 19.29 7.87 4.41
N TRP A 178 17.99 7.84 4.73
CA TRP A 178 16.94 7.34 3.83
C TRP A 178 16.42 8.45 2.90
N THR A 179 16.61 9.71 3.29
CA THR A 179 16.17 10.89 2.54
C THR A 179 17.25 11.45 1.61
N GLU A 180 18.51 11.06 1.80
CA GLU A 180 19.61 11.50 0.95
C GLU A 180 19.59 10.82 -0.43
N PRO A 181 19.82 11.57 -1.53
CA PRO A 181 19.85 11.01 -2.87
C PRO A 181 20.96 9.95 -3.02
N GLU A 182 20.65 8.85 -3.70
CA GLU A 182 21.54 7.68 -3.87
C GLU A 182 22.90 8.04 -4.49
N ASP A 183 22.93 9.04 -5.38
CA ASP A 183 24.12 9.50 -6.10
C ASP A 183 25.18 10.12 -5.20
N ALA A 184 24.80 10.67 -4.04
CA ALA A 184 25.73 11.32 -3.12
C ALA A 184 26.65 10.33 -2.38
N VAL A 185 26.25 9.05 -2.29
CA VAL A 185 26.87 8.08 -1.37
C VAL A 185 27.40 6.84 -2.08
N HIS A 186 27.01 6.58 -3.33
CA HIS A 186 27.64 5.55 -4.16
C HIS A 186 29.16 5.73 -4.32
N ALA A 187 29.67 6.96 -4.18
CA ALA A 187 31.10 7.28 -4.15
C ALA A 187 31.83 6.75 -2.89
N LEU A 188 31.11 6.42 -1.82
CA LEU A 188 31.64 5.97 -0.52
C LEU A 188 31.38 4.48 -0.22
N GLY A 189 30.72 3.75 -1.12
CA GLY A 189 30.44 2.31 -0.96
C GLY A 189 29.46 1.97 0.15
N LEU A 190 28.68 2.94 0.64
CA LEU A 190 27.63 2.75 1.64
C LEU A 190 26.27 2.56 0.94
N GLU A 191 25.46 1.62 1.42
CA GLU A 191 24.08 1.45 0.94
C GLU A 191 23.21 2.60 1.45
N ASN A 192 22.73 3.46 0.55
CA ASN A 192 21.72 4.49 0.86
C ASN A 192 20.29 3.95 0.71
N GLY A 193 19.34 4.63 1.36
CA GLY A 193 17.92 4.34 1.27
C GLY A 193 17.39 3.36 2.33
N PRO A 194 16.11 2.95 2.18
CA PRO A 194 15.45 2.05 3.12
C PRO A 194 16.18 0.73 3.28
N ARG A 195 16.17 0.21 4.50
CA ARG A 195 16.77 -1.10 4.81
C ARG A 195 16.13 -2.20 3.96
N LYS A 196 16.89 -3.25 3.65
CA LYS A 196 16.41 -4.43 2.89
C LYS A 196 15.43 -5.31 3.65
N ASN A 197 15.31 -5.12 4.96
CA ASN A 197 14.48 -5.90 5.86
C ASN A 197 13.74 -4.96 6.81
N GLY A 198 12.59 -5.41 7.29
CA GLY A 198 11.79 -4.71 8.29
C GLY A 198 10.40 -4.37 7.77
N ARG A 199 9.55 -3.91 8.67
CA ARG A 199 8.21 -3.41 8.36
C ARG A 199 8.10 -1.96 8.79
N LEU A 200 7.61 -1.13 7.89
CA LEU A 200 7.35 0.27 8.11
C LEU A 200 5.84 0.49 8.06
N THR A 201 5.32 1.12 9.10
CA THR A 201 3.93 1.60 9.15
C THR A 201 3.98 3.10 9.38
N THR A 202 3.32 3.87 8.54
CA THR A 202 3.23 5.32 8.69
C THR A 202 1.96 5.82 8.03
N THR A 203 1.48 6.99 8.43
CA THR A 203 0.41 7.68 7.71
C THR A 203 1.02 8.89 7.01
N TYR A 204 1.01 8.89 5.68
CA TYR A 204 1.49 10.03 4.92
C TYR A 204 0.40 11.11 4.87
N THR A 205 0.78 12.37 5.04
CA THR A 205 -0.13 13.51 4.99
C THR A 205 0.48 14.72 4.28
N SER A 206 -0.35 15.40 3.51
CA SER A 206 -0.06 16.71 2.92
C SER A 206 -1.10 17.75 3.32
N ASP A 207 -1.68 17.61 4.52
CA ASP A 207 -2.68 18.52 5.06
C ASP A 207 -2.06 19.89 5.45
N PRO A 208 -2.52 21.00 4.84
CA PRO A 208 -2.08 22.35 5.19
C PRO A 208 -2.28 22.71 6.65
N ALA A 209 -3.24 22.10 7.35
CA ALA A 209 -3.48 22.34 8.77
C ALA A 209 -2.30 21.90 9.66
N LEU A 210 -1.52 20.93 9.20
CA LEU A 210 -0.31 20.43 9.87
C LEU A 210 0.96 21.13 9.36
N GLY A 211 0.82 22.20 8.56
CA GLY A 211 1.93 22.85 7.88
C GLY A 211 2.53 22.03 6.74
N CYS A 212 1.83 20.97 6.31
CA CYS A 212 2.25 20.11 5.21
C CYS A 212 1.67 20.63 3.90
N ALA A 213 2.43 20.58 2.80
CA ALA A 213 1.89 20.97 1.49
C ALA A 213 2.46 20.13 0.35
N PRO A 214 1.64 19.75 -0.64
CA PRO A 214 2.10 18.96 -1.77
C PRO A 214 2.99 19.81 -2.69
N VAL A 215 4.17 19.28 -3.04
CA VAL A 215 5.04 19.88 -4.07
C VAL A 215 4.82 19.14 -5.38
N TRP A 216 3.93 19.69 -6.22
CA TRP A 216 3.45 19.01 -7.44
C TRP A 216 4.54 18.64 -8.43
N GLU A 217 5.59 19.46 -8.56
CA GLU A 217 6.69 19.17 -9.49
C GLU A 217 7.45 17.89 -9.10
N VAL A 218 7.71 17.71 -7.80
CA VAL A 218 8.36 16.51 -7.26
C VAL A 218 7.47 15.28 -7.41
N ARG A 219 6.16 15.43 -7.13
CA ARG A 219 5.20 14.32 -7.32
C ARG A 219 5.12 13.88 -8.77
N LYS A 220 5.08 14.80 -9.73
CA LYS A 220 5.09 14.51 -11.17
C LYS A 220 6.39 13.86 -11.63
N GLU A 221 7.54 14.27 -11.06
CA GLU A 221 8.81 13.62 -11.36
C GLU A 221 8.80 12.15 -10.88
N LEU A 222 8.36 11.93 -9.64
CA LEU A 222 8.26 10.61 -9.03
C LEU A 222 7.20 9.73 -9.68
N GLN A 223 6.18 10.34 -10.28
CA GLN A 223 5.12 9.67 -11.03
C GLN A 223 5.69 8.73 -12.12
N ALA A 224 6.81 9.10 -12.76
CA ALA A 224 7.48 8.29 -13.78
C ALA A 224 8.03 6.95 -13.24
N ARG A 225 8.13 6.77 -11.92
CA ARG A 225 8.59 5.54 -11.28
C ARG A 225 7.47 4.53 -11.01
N THR A 226 6.22 4.88 -11.29
CA THR A 226 5.02 4.07 -11.00
C THR A 226 4.11 3.92 -12.20
N LEU A 227 3.42 2.78 -12.33
CA LEU A 227 2.50 2.54 -13.45
C LEU A 227 1.22 3.38 -13.33
N SER A 228 0.65 3.44 -12.13
CA SER A 228 -0.50 4.32 -11.80
C SER A 228 -0.20 5.80 -12.07
N GLY A 229 1.08 6.16 -12.16
CA GLY A 229 1.53 7.48 -12.55
C GLY A 229 1.58 7.73 -14.06
N GLY A 230 1.74 6.70 -14.88
CA GLY A 230 1.89 6.88 -16.32
C GLY A 230 0.59 7.37 -16.96
N ALA A 231 0.57 8.60 -17.47
CA ALA A 231 -0.36 8.91 -18.54
C ALA A 231 0.01 8.00 -19.72
N LEU A 232 -0.77 6.95 -19.98
CA LEU A 232 -0.73 6.22 -21.24
C LEU A 232 -1.14 7.21 -22.33
N GLN A 233 -0.16 7.96 -22.84
CA GLN A 233 -0.31 8.75 -24.06
C GLN A 233 -0.37 7.75 -25.20
N TYR A 234 -1.59 7.40 -25.63
CA TYR A 234 -1.84 6.75 -26.92
C TYR A 234 -1.84 7.80 -28.03
#